data_AF-C7NQY9-F1
#
_entry.id   AF-C7NQY9-F1
#
_cell.length_a   1.000
_cell.length_b   1.000
_cell.length_c   1.000
_cell.angle_alpha   90.00
_cell.angle_beta   90.00
_cell.angle_gamma   90.00
#
_symmetry.space_group_name_H-M   'P 1'
#
loop_
_entity.id
_entity.type
_entity.pdbx_description
1 polymer ?
#
loop_
_entity_poly.entity_id
_entity_poly.type
_entity_poly.pdbx_seq_one_letter_code
_entity_poly.pdbx_strand_id
1 'polypeptide(L)'
;MSSCTFSTGDLQAPDHSNSNVSFPKEWSCPHEAVEGREKCIFHLTSKERERDDISDEYVANQARKLATERTEKATLIGANLPELDLSDTIVSSESGGLLDLRFSSISGELNFNDTLVEIPVSAVGAELTGGIELRNTTFEKEVSFYGSRIKSTIEGMAVQFQGRAIFARILASYSVRLRDSTIFEKTATFSQLEIKGKQGSLDLRRVLAKGPFYGRQIDVPRFDCSETVFEGFFGLLGAHIRGDANFRDCHFKSLTTFGDGDRKQIPDNTEIEGSADFTSVLADQTLSFEKVKFKGELDFTGSFFARIVRLELVTLYDGVKLNQSKFKGGLEFKPQYTTSEGDYFTVTAAETSISSGILAQPGQAQSVPIRFEFVDANLGDVSFYETELEGEPFLLGNYTYKPSSLDHVKFVRTRFTGFDFTSYRTAFEGNWTLHRFTNANENRHQSDLDPVDLELTYMYGKQGANNIGDNLAAAKFFQKEMEYRTKRYHPATKNIYGNSWLKHAGLRLWGLTNFSESPTRVFSLGVLLTVGFAALYGILSFLGIANAPYSNAPLGTGYLIFSAESLITLVHAPGAIVKAWEIRLLSVFEGFLGAFLIALFVFSLTRAVHR
;
A
#
# COMPACT_ATOMS: atom_id res chain seq x y z
N MET A 1 31.28 60.51 -16.93
CA MET A 1 30.00 59.78 -16.85
C MET A 1 29.76 59.43 -15.39
N SER A 2 28.56 59.70 -14.87
CA SER A 2 28.18 59.35 -13.49
C SER A 2 27.87 57.85 -13.40
N SER A 3 28.32 57.21 -12.33
CA SER A 3 27.92 55.83 -12.00
C SER A 3 26.50 55.82 -11.43
N CYS A 4 25.78 54.72 -11.63
CA CYS A 4 24.47 54.52 -11.02
C CYS A 4 24.56 54.53 -9.48
N THR A 5 23.66 55.24 -8.81
CA THR A 5 23.63 55.37 -7.34
C THR A 5 22.93 54.20 -6.63
N PHE A 6 22.28 53.29 -7.37
CA PHE A 6 21.54 52.17 -6.80
C PHE A 6 22.46 51.22 -6.01
N SER A 7 22.03 50.89 -4.79
CA SER A 7 22.77 50.07 -3.84
C SER A 7 21.87 49.05 -3.15
N THR A 8 22.44 48.13 -2.37
CA THR A 8 21.66 47.16 -1.59
C THR A 8 20.81 47.81 -0.49
N GLY A 9 21.08 49.06 -0.10
CA GLY A 9 20.23 49.83 0.82
C GLY A 9 18.87 50.26 0.23
N ASP A 10 18.74 50.25 -1.09
CA ASP A 10 17.50 50.59 -1.81
C ASP A 10 16.55 49.38 -1.97
N LEU A 11 17.02 48.18 -1.62
CA LEU A 11 16.21 46.97 -1.64
C LEU A 11 15.32 46.92 -0.40
N GLN A 12 14.00 46.91 -0.59
CA GLN A 12 13.09 46.58 0.50
C GLN A 12 13.28 45.10 0.87
N ALA A 13 13.63 44.82 2.13
CA ALA A 13 13.62 43.46 2.63
C ALA A 13 12.22 42.86 2.40
N PRO A 14 12.09 41.65 1.83
CA PRO A 14 10.79 41.06 1.62
C PRO A 14 10.07 40.97 2.97
N ASP A 15 8.88 41.58 3.02
CA ASP A 15 7.99 41.54 4.18
C ASP A 15 7.55 40.09 4.34
N HIS A 16 8.24 39.35 5.21
CA HIS A 16 7.92 38.09 5.90
C HIS A 16 9.23 37.41 6.38
N SER A 17 9.61 37.71 7.63
CA SER A 17 10.38 36.84 8.54
C SER A 17 11.60 36.08 8.01
N ASN A 18 12.52 36.73 7.28
CA ASN A 18 13.75 36.06 6.79
C ASN A 18 15.07 36.79 6.97
N SER A 19 15.80 36.37 7.99
CA SER A 19 17.18 36.79 8.31
C SER A 19 18.29 36.10 7.51
N ASN A 20 17.96 35.19 6.57
CA ASN A 20 18.96 34.31 5.93
C ASN A 20 19.21 34.55 4.43
N VAL A 21 18.62 35.58 3.82
CA VAL A 21 19.07 36.01 2.48
C VAL A 21 20.30 36.89 2.68
N SER A 22 21.49 36.37 2.36
CA SER A 22 22.72 37.13 2.49
C SER A 22 22.73 38.28 1.48
N PHE A 23 22.50 39.49 1.97
CA PHE A 23 22.79 40.71 1.24
C PHE A 23 24.31 40.83 1.03
N PRO A 24 24.76 41.29 -0.14
CA PRO A 24 26.03 41.99 -0.18
C PRO A 24 25.91 43.22 0.75
N LYS A 25 26.61 43.22 1.89
CA LYS A 25 26.56 44.36 2.82
C LYS A 25 27.07 45.67 2.19
N GLU A 26 27.84 45.55 1.11
CA GLU A 26 28.40 46.67 0.34
C GLU A 26 28.38 46.29 -1.15
N TRP A 27 27.29 46.60 -1.86
CA TRP A 27 27.26 46.51 -3.33
C TRP A 27 26.63 47.76 -3.92
N SER A 28 27.28 48.28 -4.96
CA SER A 28 26.81 49.37 -5.80
C SER A 28 26.72 48.93 -7.25
N CYS A 29 25.73 49.46 -7.95
CA CYS A 29 25.51 49.17 -9.36
C CYS A 29 26.75 49.54 -10.20
N PRO A 30 27.32 48.60 -10.98
CA PRO A 30 28.52 48.88 -11.75
C PRO A 30 28.22 49.51 -13.12
N HIS A 31 26.96 49.78 -13.43
CA HIS A 31 26.50 50.32 -14.72
C HIS A 31 26.48 51.86 -14.71
N GLU A 32 26.70 52.45 -15.87
CA GLU A 32 26.65 53.90 -16.05
C GLU A 32 25.22 54.43 -15.92
N ALA A 33 25.07 55.59 -15.28
CA ALA A 33 23.78 56.26 -15.19
C ALA A 33 23.37 56.85 -16.55
N VAL A 34 22.07 56.91 -16.79
CA VAL A 34 21.52 57.63 -17.96
C VAL A 34 21.85 59.12 -17.83
N GLU A 35 22.14 59.77 -18.95
CA GLU A 35 22.45 61.20 -18.96
C GLU A 35 21.32 62.02 -18.29
N GLY A 36 21.68 62.88 -17.33
CA GLY A 36 20.70 63.65 -16.54
C GLY A 36 19.97 62.87 -15.44
N ARG A 37 20.33 61.60 -15.19
CA ARG A 37 19.77 60.75 -14.13
C ARG A 37 20.86 60.27 -13.16
N GLU A 38 20.43 59.80 -11.99
CA GLU A 38 21.28 59.11 -11.01
C GLU A 38 21.29 57.59 -11.21
N LYS A 39 20.38 57.06 -12.04
CA LYS A 39 20.16 55.62 -12.24
C LYS A 39 20.53 55.17 -13.66
N CYS A 40 21.00 53.93 -13.78
CA CYS A 40 21.21 53.28 -15.08
C CYS A 40 19.87 52.84 -15.70
N ILE A 41 19.90 52.44 -16.98
CA ILE A 41 18.71 51.98 -17.72
C ILE A 41 17.96 50.85 -17.00
N PHE A 42 18.65 49.97 -16.25
CA PHE A 42 18.04 48.85 -15.53
C PHE A 42 17.35 49.25 -14.23
N HIS A 43 17.75 50.36 -13.60
CA HIS A 43 17.18 50.83 -12.34
C HIS A 43 16.13 51.94 -12.51
N LEU A 44 15.85 52.34 -13.76
CA LEU A 44 14.68 53.14 -14.11
C LEU A 44 13.42 52.26 -14.10
N THR A 45 12.31 52.81 -13.61
CA THR A 45 10.97 52.22 -13.74
C THR A 45 10.47 52.35 -15.19
N SER A 46 9.49 51.52 -15.58
CA SER A 46 8.89 51.59 -16.93
C SER A 46 8.38 53.01 -17.28
N LYS A 47 7.76 53.72 -16.31
CA LYS A 47 7.30 55.11 -16.50
C LYS A 47 8.44 56.12 -16.66
N GLU A 48 9.59 55.88 -16.04
CA GLU A 48 10.77 56.75 -16.21
C GLU A 48 11.43 56.52 -17.57
N ARG A 49 11.51 55.27 -18.03
CA ARG A 49 11.99 54.93 -19.37
C ARG A 49 11.15 55.55 -20.47
N GLU A 50 9.83 55.48 -20.35
CA GLU A 50 8.90 56.11 -21.28
C GLU A 50 9.10 57.63 -21.37
N ARG A 51 9.36 58.30 -20.23
CA ARG A 51 9.64 59.75 -20.18
C ARG A 51 10.97 60.13 -20.84
N ASP A 52 11.92 59.22 -20.83
CA ASP A 52 13.26 59.41 -21.37
C ASP A 52 13.42 58.82 -22.79
N ASP A 53 12.31 58.41 -23.44
CA ASP A 53 12.27 57.79 -24.77
C ASP A 53 13.15 56.52 -24.90
N ILE A 54 13.30 55.79 -23.79
CA ILE A 54 14.04 54.52 -23.74
C ILE A 54 13.05 53.39 -23.95
N SER A 55 13.15 52.69 -25.09
CA SER A 55 12.25 51.57 -25.39
C SER A 55 12.54 50.34 -24.52
N ASP A 56 11.49 49.58 -24.19
CA ASP A 56 11.62 48.32 -23.45
C ASP A 56 12.46 47.29 -24.23
N GLU A 57 12.31 47.25 -25.56
CA GLU A 57 13.14 46.44 -26.47
C GLU A 57 14.62 46.77 -26.34
N TYR A 58 14.97 48.06 -26.24
CA TYR A 58 16.36 48.47 -26.03
C TYR A 58 16.91 47.93 -24.71
N VAL A 59 16.15 48.04 -23.62
CA VAL A 59 16.58 47.55 -22.30
C VAL A 59 16.70 46.03 -22.27
N ALA A 60 15.74 45.30 -22.85
CA ALA A 60 15.78 43.85 -22.96
C ALA A 60 17.04 43.38 -23.73
N ASN A 61 17.33 44.04 -24.87
CA ASN A 61 18.53 43.76 -25.66
C ASN A 61 19.83 44.03 -24.89
N GLN A 62 19.90 45.13 -24.12
CA GLN A 62 21.08 45.39 -23.28
C GLN A 62 21.24 44.36 -22.15
N ALA A 63 20.14 43.90 -21.54
CA ALA A 63 20.19 42.85 -20.51
C ALA A 63 20.64 41.51 -21.10
N ARG A 64 20.12 41.11 -22.26
CA ARG A 64 20.54 39.92 -23.02
C ARG A 64 22.03 39.99 -23.37
N LYS A 65 22.48 41.15 -23.86
CA LYS A 65 23.89 41.39 -24.18
C LYS A 65 24.80 41.21 -22.97
N LEU A 66 24.44 41.78 -21.82
CA LEU A 66 25.22 41.60 -20.57
C LEU A 66 25.31 40.14 -20.10
N ALA A 67 24.24 39.36 -20.31
CA ALA A 67 24.19 37.96 -19.91
C ALA A 67 24.95 37.02 -20.85
N THR A 68 25.15 37.41 -22.11
CA THR A 68 25.74 36.55 -23.17
C THR A 68 27.17 36.96 -23.53
N GLU A 69 27.50 38.25 -23.42
CA GLU A 69 28.87 38.70 -23.60
C GLU A 69 29.72 38.34 -22.39
N ARG A 70 30.97 37.91 -22.64
CA ARG A 70 31.98 37.52 -21.65
C ARG A 70 32.51 38.71 -20.84
N THR A 71 31.60 39.50 -20.28
CA THR A 71 31.92 40.64 -19.44
C THR A 71 32.08 40.18 -17.99
N GLU A 72 32.88 40.91 -17.22
CA GLU A 72 33.06 40.64 -15.79
C GLU A 72 31.80 40.95 -14.94
N LYS A 73 30.72 41.46 -15.55
CA LYS A 73 29.61 42.13 -14.83
C LYS A 73 28.24 41.77 -15.39
N ALA A 74 27.91 40.49 -15.50
CA ALA A 74 26.53 40.01 -15.70
C ALA A 74 25.67 40.21 -14.41
N THR A 75 25.67 41.44 -13.86
CA THR A 75 25.06 41.79 -12.59
C THR A 75 23.87 42.70 -12.81
N LEU A 76 22.67 42.19 -12.55
CA LEU A 76 21.37 42.85 -12.74
C LEU A 76 20.58 42.86 -11.41
N ILE A 77 21.28 43.03 -10.29
CA ILE A 77 20.67 43.07 -8.95
C ILE A 77 19.70 44.25 -8.86
N GLY A 78 18.46 43.99 -8.44
CA GLY A 78 17.42 45.02 -8.31
C GLY A 78 16.96 45.63 -9.64
N ALA A 79 17.32 45.03 -10.79
CA ALA A 79 16.95 45.53 -12.10
C ALA A 79 15.45 45.41 -12.36
N ASN A 80 14.85 46.38 -13.04
CA ASN A 80 13.47 46.32 -13.55
C ASN A 80 13.50 45.92 -15.03
N LEU A 81 13.38 44.66 -15.39
CA LEU A 81 13.47 44.22 -16.78
C LEU A 81 12.08 44.11 -17.41
N PRO A 82 11.89 44.59 -18.66
CA PRO A 82 10.67 44.31 -19.42
C PRO A 82 10.54 42.82 -19.69
N GLU A 83 11.63 42.18 -20.10
CA GLU A 83 11.80 40.75 -20.32
C GLU A 83 13.29 40.40 -20.29
N LEU A 84 13.63 39.12 -20.18
CA LEU A 84 14.99 38.64 -20.38
C LEU A 84 14.97 37.36 -21.21
N ASP A 85 15.19 37.52 -22.52
CA ASP A 85 15.24 36.41 -23.47
C ASP A 85 16.68 35.98 -23.75
N LEU A 86 17.05 34.81 -23.24
CA LEU A 86 18.34 34.16 -23.44
C LEU A 86 18.21 32.92 -24.35
N SER A 87 17.09 32.79 -25.06
CA SER A 87 16.89 31.67 -25.97
C SER A 87 17.92 31.64 -27.10
N ASP A 88 18.29 30.44 -27.52
CA ASP A 88 19.28 30.17 -28.56
C ASP A 88 20.67 30.79 -28.28
N THR A 89 21.10 30.80 -27.01
CA THR A 89 22.40 31.37 -26.61
C THR A 89 23.23 30.47 -25.69
N ILE A 90 24.50 30.84 -25.53
CA ILE A 90 25.38 30.32 -24.48
C ILE A 90 25.60 31.43 -23.46
N VAL A 91 25.18 31.18 -22.22
CA VAL A 91 25.39 32.09 -21.08
C VAL A 91 26.69 31.67 -20.40
N SER A 92 27.74 32.47 -20.59
CA SER A 92 29.11 32.19 -20.12
C SER A 92 29.80 33.45 -19.59
N SER A 93 30.88 33.29 -18.81
CA SER A 93 31.69 34.41 -18.30
C SER A 93 33.18 34.06 -18.33
N GLU A 94 34.04 34.97 -18.76
CA GLU A 94 35.51 34.78 -18.79
C GLU A 94 36.13 34.61 -17.40
N SER A 95 35.56 35.26 -16.39
CA SER A 95 36.04 35.23 -15.01
C SER A 95 35.33 34.19 -14.13
N GLY A 96 34.43 33.38 -14.70
CA GLY A 96 33.62 32.42 -13.94
C GLY A 96 32.60 33.09 -13.02
N GLY A 97 32.12 34.28 -13.40
CA GLY A 97 31.08 35.03 -12.68
C GLY A 97 29.73 34.29 -12.63
N LEU A 98 28.72 34.92 -12.01
CA LEU A 98 27.34 34.43 -11.99
C LEU A 98 26.42 35.34 -12.81
N LEU A 99 25.33 34.79 -13.35
CA LEU A 99 24.20 35.59 -13.81
C LEU A 99 23.38 36.01 -12.58
N ASP A 100 23.53 37.26 -12.18
CA ASP A 100 22.98 37.77 -10.93
C ASP A 100 21.70 38.58 -11.18
N LEU A 101 20.55 37.93 -10.96
CA LEU A 101 19.19 38.47 -11.07
C LEU A 101 18.56 38.68 -9.68
N ARG A 102 19.38 38.78 -8.62
CA ARG A 102 18.85 38.90 -7.26
C ARG A 102 17.98 40.13 -7.12
N PHE A 103 16.78 39.96 -6.57
CA PHE A 103 15.80 41.02 -6.34
C PHE A 103 15.39 41.79 -7.60
N SER A 104 15.63 41.25 -8.80
CA SER A 104 15.16 41.87 -10.03
C SER A 104 13.65 41.72 -10.20
N SER A 105 13.01 42.71 -10.78
CA SER A 105 11.61 42.68 -11.21
C SER A 105 11.55 42.45 -12.71
N ILE A 106 11.00 41.33 -13.18
CA ILE A 106 10.85 41.00 -14.61
C ILE A 106 9.35 41.02 -14.96
N SER A 107 8.94 41.93 -15.84
CA SER A 107 7.52 42.11 -16.17
C SER A 107 6.98 41.04 -17.13
N GLY A 108 7.79 40.68 -18.12
CA GLY A 108 7.56 39.65 -19.12
C GLY A 108 8.26 38.35 -18.76
N GLU A 109 8.64 37.58 -19.78
CA GLU A 109 9.19 36.24 -19.62
C GLU A 109 10.69 36.25 -19.31
N LEU A 110 11.12 35.26 -18.53
CA LEU A 110 12.51 34.87 -18.37
C LEU A 110 12.73 33.57 -19.16
N ASN A 111 13.31 33.69 -20.34
CA ASN A 111 13.37 32.61 -21.33
C ASN A 111 14.79 32.07 -21.47
N PHE A 112 14.96 30.76 -21.26
CA PHE A 112 16.20 29.99 -21.47
C PHE A 112 16.00 28.83 -22.46
N ASN A 113 15.04 28.94 -23.37
CA ASN A 113 14.78 27.91 -24.36
C ASN A 113 15.99 27.68 -25.26
N ASP A 114 16.39 26.42 -25.43
CA ASP A 114 17.52 26.03 -26.27
C ASP A 114 18.84 26.72 -25.84
N THR A 115 19.01 26.95 -24.53
CA THR A 115 20.15 27.65 -23.94
C THR A 115 21.10 26.71 -23.19
N LEU A 116 22.41 26.93 -23.35
CA LEU A 116 23.45 26.37 -22.48
C LEU A 116 23.92 27.42 -21.48
N VAL A 117 23.83 27.11 -20.18
CA VAL A 117 24.23 28.00 -19.09
C VAL A 117 25.43 27.39 -18.34
N GLU A 118 26.61 27.95 -18.61
CA GLU A 118 27.90 27.46 -18.08
C GLU A 118 28.25 28.04 -16.69
N ILE A 119 27.55 29.10 -16.29
CA ILE A 119 27.76 29.84 -15.04
C ILE A 119 26.58 29.66 -14.06
N PRO A 120 26.77 29.91 -12.75
CA PRO A 120 25.66 29.89 -11.81
C PRO A 120 24.62 30.97 -12.12
N VAL A 121 23.34 30.67 -11.87
CA VAL A 121 22.22 31.61 -12.00
C VAL A 121 21.57 31.85 -10.65
N SER A 122 21.46 33.11 -10.26
CA SER A 122 20.87 33.51 -8.98
C SER A 122 19.73 34.50 -9.20
N ALA A 123 18.49 34.02 -9.09
CA ALA A 123 17.26 34.82 -9.12
C ALA A 123 16.65 34.92 -7.71
N VAL A 124 17.50 35.03 -6.70
CA VAL A 124 17.05 35.06 -5.30
C VAL A 124 16.24 36.32 -5.02
N GLY A 125 15.03 36.15 -4.49
CA GLY A 125 14.13 37.27 -4.19
C GLY A 125 13.60 38.00 -5.43
N ALA A 126 13.76 37.44 -6.64
CA ALA A 126 13.27 38.07 -7.86
C ALA A 126 11.73 38.04 -7.92
N GLU A 127 11.14 39.08 -8.52
CA GLU A 127 9.71 39.16 -8.77
C GLU A 127 9.45 39.06 -10.28
N LEU A 128 8.76 38.01 -10.71
CA LEU A 128 8.42 37.77 -12.11
C LEU A 128 6.92 37.89 -12.29
N THR A 129 6.49 38.78 -13.18
CA THR A 129 5.09 38.85 -13.59
C THR A 129 4.80 37.85 -14.72
N GLY A 130 5.75 37.68 -15.65
CA GLY A 130 5.70 36.63 -16.67
C GLY A 130 6.26 35.28 -16.19
N GLY A 131 6.30 34.32 -17.12
CA GLY A 131 6.74 32.94 -16.88
C GLY A 131 8.24 32.75 -16.92
N ILE A 132 8.66 31.53 -16.58
CA ILE A 132 10.03 31.06 -16.79
C ILE A 132 9.96 29.89 -17.77
N GLU A 133 10.63 30.03 -18.91
CA GLU A 133 10.62 29.03 -19.98
C GLU A 133 11.99 28.34 -20.07
N LEU A 134 12.01 27.02 -19.90
CA LEU A 134 13.21 26.19 -19.81
C LEU A 134 13.08 24.97 -20.75
N ARG A 135 12.88 25.17 -22.05
CA ARG A 135 12.85 24.08 -23.03
C ARG A 135 14.26 23.74 -23.47
N ASN A 136 14.65 22.46 -23.46
CA ASN A 136 15.96 22.00 -23.93
C ASN A 136 17.14 22.75 -23.30
N THR A 137 16.98 23.24 -22.07
CA THR A 137 17.98 24.05 -21.37
C THR A 137 18.96 23.16 -20.62
N THR A 138 20.25 23.52 -20.62
CA THR A 138 21.25 22.88 -19.77
C THR A 138 21.86 23.89 -18.79
N PHE A 139 21.77 23.61 -17.50
CA PHE A 139 22.47 24.34 -16.44
C PHE A 139 23.67 23.50 -15.94
N GLU A 140 24.89 23.90 -16.30
CA GLU A 140 26.11 23.21 -15.85
C GLU A 140 26.41 23.43 -14.36
N LYS A 141 25.97 24.58 -13.84
CA LYS A 141 26.18 25.04 -12.47
C LYS A 141 24.84 25.22 -11.76
N GLU A 142 24.92 25.72 -10.54
CA GLU A 142 23.75 25.94 -9.70
C GLU A 142 22.80 26.97 -10.28
N VAL A 143 21.50 26.68 -10.16
CA VAL A 143 20.41 27.61 -10.41
C VAL A 143 19.57 27.74 -9.14
N SER A 144 19.32 28.97 -8.73
CA SER A 144 18.58 29.28 -7.51
C SER A 144 17.49 30.31 -7.76
N PHE A 145 16.26 29.93 -7.46
CA PHE A 145 15.07 30.78 -7.45
C PHE A 145 14.61 31.05 -6.01
N TYR A 146 15.52 30.98 -5.03
CA TYR A 146 15.17 31.07 -3.62
C TYR A 146 14.39 32.35 -3.30
N GLY A 147 13.25 32.26 -2.63
CA GLY A 147 12.49 33.43 -2.19
C GLY A 147 11.83 34.24 -3.31
N SER A 148 11.81 33.72 -4.55
CA SER A 148 11.23 34.42 -5.69
C SER A 148 9.69 34.37 -5.69
N ARG A 149 9.06 35.39 -6.29
CA ARG A 149 7.62 35.46 -6.50
C ARG A 149 7.32 35.43 -7.99
N ILE A 150 6.61 34.41 -8.45
CA ILE A 150 6.36 34.17 -9.87
C ILE A 150 4.86 34.19 -10.10
N LYS A 151 4.36 35.22 -10.78
CA LYS A 151 2.92 35.39 -11.03
C LYS A 151 2.40 34.61 -12.23
N SER A 152 3.27 33.85 -12.89
CA SER A 152 2.95 32.96 -14.02
C SER A 152 3.38 31.51 -13.71
N THR A 153 3.61 30.71 -14.76
CA THR A 153 4.07 29.31 -14.70
C THR A 153 5.59 29.25 -14.85
N ILE A 154 6.23 28.30 -14.18
CA ILE A 154 7.57 27.81 -14.55
C ILE A 154 7.34 26.60 -15.43
N GLU A 155 7.75 26.66 -16.69
CA GLU A 155 7.62 25.56 -17.66
C GLU A 155 9.00 25.12 -18.13
N GLY A 156 9.35 23.87 -17.84
CA GLY A 156 10.57 23.23 -18.28
C GLY A 156 10.29 21.88 -18.89
N MET A 157 10.90 21.65 -20.05
CA MET A 157 10.79 20.41 -20.82
C MET A 157 12.18 20.02 -21.30
N ALA A 158 12.60 18.79 -21.04
CA ALA A 158 13.95 18.32 -21.35
C ALA A 158 15.08 19.19 -20.75
N VAL A 159 14.91 19.63 -19.49
CA VAL A 159 15.92 20.44 -18.78
C VAL A 159 17.00 19.54 -18.19
N GLN A 160 18.27 19.91 -18.33
CA GLN A 160 19.38 19.23 -17.67
C GLN A 160 19.97 20.12 -16.58
N PHE A 161 19.69 19.79 -15.32
CA PHE A 161 20.33 20.40 -14.16
C PHE A 161 21.56 19.58 -13.75
N GLN A 162 22.73 19.94 -14.27
CA GLN A 162 24.00 19.31 -13.87
C GLN A 162 24.51 19.84 -12.52
N GLY A 163 24.15 21.09 -12.19
CA GLY A 163 24.35 21.70 -10.88
C GLY A 163 23.19 21.42 -9.91
N ARG A 164 23.24 22.09 -8.74
CA ARG A 164 22.11 22.06 -7.80
C ARG A 164 20.95 22.90 -8.36
N ALA A 165 19.73 22.41 -8.20
CA ALA A 165 18.53 23.15 -8.56
C ALA A 165 17.76 23.51 -7.28
N ILE A 166 17.63 24.81 -6.99
CA ILE A 166 17.06 25.31 -5.73
C ILE A 166 15.76 26.07 -6.03
N PHE A 167 14.64 25.39 -5.79
CA PHE A 167 13.28 25.92 -5.85
C PHE A 167 12.71 26.06 -4.44
N ALA A 168 13.27 26.98 -3.66
CA ALA A 168 12.91 27.12 -2.26
C ALA A 168 12.23 28.47 -1.97
N ARG A 169 11.20 28.48 -1.12
CA ARG A 169 10.49 29.69 -0.67
C ARG A 169 9.87 30.47 -1.82
N ILE A 170 9.47 29.73 -2.85
CA ILE A 170 8.86 30.30 -4.04
C ILE A 170 7.38 30.46 -3.77
N LEU A 171 6.85 31.62 -4.14
CA LEU A 171 5.42 31.81 -4.28
C LEU A 171 5.06 31.85 -5.77
N ALA A 172 4.42 30.80 -6.26
CA ALA A 172 3.95 30.69 -7.64
C ALA A 172 2.42 30.89 -7.71
N SER A 173 1.96 31.73 -8.63
CA SER A 173 0.51 31.87 -8.88
C SER A 173 -0.07 30.70 -9.65
N TYR A 174 0.73 30.04 -10.50
CA TYR A 174 0.31 28.91 -11.34
C TYR A 174 1.25 27.71 -11.13
N SER A 175 1.48 26.90 -12.16
CA SER A 175 2.18 25.62 -12.02
C SER A 175 3.69 25.79 -11.99
N VAL A 176 4.36 24.81 -11.40
CA VAL A 176 5.78 24.55 -11.61
C VAL A 176 5.87 23.22 -12.33
N ARG A 177 6.20 23.23 -13.63
CA ARG A 177 6.27 22.05 -14.47
C ARG A 177 7.71 21.86 -14.93
N LEU A 178 8.34 20.77 -14.52
CA LEU A 178 9.67 20.37 -14.94
C LEU A 178 9.56 18.90 -15.33
N ARG A 179 9.20 18.64 -16.58
CA ARG A 179 8.73 17.33 -17.05
C ARG A 179 9.48 16.87 -18.29
N ASP A 180 9.14 15.67 -18.73
CA ASP A 180 9.51 15.10 -20.03
C ASP A 180 11.01 15.16 -20.32
N SER A 181 11.74 14.14 -19.88
CA SER A 181 13.20 14.03 -20.05
C SER A 181 14.00 15.09 -19.30
N THR A 182 13.41 15.72 -18.29
CA THR A 182 14.14 16.59 -17.35
C THR A 182 15.00 15.74 -16.41
N ILE A 183 16.26 16.14 -16.21
CA ILE A 183 17.25 15.39 -15.43
C ILE A 183 17.83 16.28 -14.32
N PHE A 184 17.82 15.76 -13.09
CA PHE A 184 18.56 16.33 -11.96
C PHE A 184 19.78 15.45 -11.65
N GLU A 185 20.96 15.87 -12.12
CA GLU A 185 22.21 15.13 -11.86
C GLU A 185 22.65 15.24 -10.39
N LYS A 186 22.38 16.39 -9.77
CA LYS A 186 22.68 16.69 -8.36
C LYS A 186 21.39 16.95 -7.58
N THR A 187 21.52 17.56 -6.41
CA THR A 187 20.41 17.82 -5.50
C THR A 187 19.36 18.73 -6.13
N ALA A 188 18.10 18.30 -6.07
CA ALA A 188 16.92 19.09 -6.37
C ALA A 188 16.20 19.44 -5.06
N THR A 189 16.07 20.72 -4.77
CA THR A 189 15.42 21.21 -3.54
C THR A 189 14.13 21.94 -3.87
N PHE A 190 13.00 21.41 -3.39
CA PHE A 190 11.69 22.06 -3.39
C PHE A 190 11.28 22.26 -1.93
N SER A 191 11.59 23.42 -1.36
CA SER A 191 11.36 23.66 0.08
C SER A 191 10.51 24.90 0.28
N GLN A 192 9.41 24.84 1.03
CA GLN A 192 8.52 26.00 1.25
C GLN A 192 8.02 26.60 -0.07
N LEU A 193 7.75 25.75 -1.06
CA LEU A 193 7.12 26.15 -2.32
C LEU A 193 5.61 26.22 -2.11
N GLU A 194 4.99 27.36 -2.41
CA GLU A 194 3.54 27.55 -2.38
C GLU A 194 3.02 27.84 -3.79
N ILE A 195 2.05 27.04 -4.24
CA ILE A 195 1.32 27.25 -5.50
C ILE A 195 -0.12 27.70 -5.18
N LYS A 196 -0.46 28.96 -5.46
CA LYS A 196 -1.78 29.53 -5.10
C LYS A 196 -2.92 29.10 -6.02
N GLY A 197 -2.67 29.01 -7.32
CA GLY A 197 -3.73 28.75 -8.30
C GLY A 197 -4.39 27.39 -8.09
N LYS A 198 -5.72 27.33 -8.00
CA LYS A 198 -6.47 26.08 -7.75
C LYS A 198 -6.22 24.98 -8.79
N GLN A 199 -5.87 25.37 -10.02
CA GLN A 199 -5.53 24.45 -11.12
C GLN A 199 -4.02 24.27 -11.30
N GLY A 200 -3.21 24.83 -10.39
CA GLY A 200 -1.75 24.68 -10.42
C GLY A 200 -1.32 23.28 -10.01
N SER A 201 -0.14 22.88 -10.45
CA SER A 201 0.49 21.62 -10.05
C SER A 201 1.99 21.80 -9.90
N LEU A 202 2.60 20.99 -9.04
CA LEU A 202 4.00 20.63 -9.17
C LEU A 202 4.06 19.38 -10.05
N ASP A 203 4.41 19.56 -11.32
CA ASP A 203 4.47 18.50 -12.34
C ASP A 203 5.92 18.15 -12.63
N LEU A 204 6.30 16.93 -12.26
CA LEU A 204 7.61 16.32 -12.36
C LEU A 204 7.51 14.98 -13.08
N ARG A 205 6.60 14.85 -14.06
CA ARG A 205 6.40 13.61 -14.81
C ARG A 205 7.57 13.30 -15.73
N ARG A 206 7.88 12.01 -15.87
CA ARG A 206 8.94 11.49 -16.75
C ARG A 206 10.30 12.17 -16.48
N VAL A 207 10.62 12.37 -15.21
CA VAL A 207 11.87 12.96 -14.74
C VAL A 207 12.86 11.86 -14.38
N LEU A 208 14.16 12.17 -14.47
CA LEU A 208 15.22 11.36 -13.87
C LEU A 208 15.93 12.17 -12.79
N ALA A 209 15.74 11.80 -11.52
CA ALA A 209 16.44 12.39 -10.40
C ALA A 209 17.58 11.46 -9.95
N LYS A 210 18.80 11.74 -10.44
CA LYS A 210 20.00 10.98 -10.05
C LYS A 210 20.50 11.40 -8.67
N GLY A 211 20.48 12.70 -8.39
CA GLY A 211 20.79 13.25 -7.09
C GLY A 211 19.61 13.18 -6.10
N PRO A 212 19.83 13.54 -4.82
CA PRO A 212 18.76 13.59 -3.84
C PRO A 212 17.67 14.62 -4.19
N PHE A 213 16.42 14.23 -4.02
CA PHE A 213 15.24 15.06 -4.19
C PHE A 213 14.62 15.37 -2.82
N TYR A 214 14.51 16.66 -2.49
CA TYR A 214 13.92 17.11 -1.23
C TYR A 214 12.70 17.99 -1.48
N GLY A 215 11.50 17.43 -1.29
CA GLY A 215 10.25 18.16 -1.13
C GLY A 215 10.00 18.44 0.36
N ARG A 216 10.08 19.68 0.82
CA ARG A 216 9.92 20.04 2.24
C ARG A 216 8.92 21.17 2.40
N GLN A 217 7.90 21.02 3.23
CA GLN A 217 6.92 22.09 3.48
C GLN A 217 6.35 22.67 2.18
N ILE A 218 6.10 21.83 1.18
CA ILE A 218 5.48 22.29 -0.07
C ILE A 218 3.97 22.36 0.14
N ASP A 219 3.33 23.40 -0.38
CA ASP A 219 1.87 23.56 -0.39
C ASP A 219 1.42 23.72 -1.85
N VAL A 220 0.87 22.63 -2.41
CA VAL A 220 0.53 22.55 -3.83
C VAL A 220 -0.88 21.98 -4.04
N PRO A 221 -1.63 22.43 -5.05
CA PRO A 221 -2.95 21.89 -5.34
C PRO A 221 -2.90 20.44 -5.83
N ARG A 222 -1.88 20.07 -6.62
CA ARG A 222 -1.62 18.71 -7.09
C ARG A 222 -0.12 18.47 -7.17
N PHE A 223 0.27 17.22 -6.96
CA PHE A 223 1.65 16.76 -7.13
C PHE A 223 1.64 15.59 -8.12
N ASP A 224 2.38 15.70 -9.22
CA ASP A 224 2.48 14.61 -10.19
C ASP A 224 3.94 14.33 -10.48
N CYS A 225 4.38 13.11 -10.21
CA CYS A 225 5.69 12.62 -10.61
C CYS A 225 5.57 11.28 -11.34
N SER A 226 4.45 11.01 -12.00
CA SER A 226 4.26 9.74 -12.70
C SER A 226 5.34 9.48 -13.76
N GLU A 227 5.69 8.21 -13.91
CA GLU A 227 6.77 7.71 -14.78
C GLU A 227 8.17 8.26 -14.43
N THR A 228 8.39 8.73 -13.20
CA THR A 228 9.68 9.29 -12.76
C THR A 228 10.57 8.26 -12.08
N VAL A 229 11.86 8.36 -12.35
CA VAL A 229 12.89 7.52 -11.74
C VAL A 229 13.69 8.34 -10.73
N PHE A 230 13.68 7.90 -9.48
CA PHE A 230 14.51 8.46 -8.41
C PHE A 230 15.65 7.50 -8.12
N GLU A 231 16.85 7.79 -8.64
CA GLU A 231 18.06 7.02 -8.31
C GLU A 231 18.63 7.46 -6.95
N GLY A 232 18.50 8.75 -6.64
CA GLY A 232 18.84 9.32 -5.33
C GLY A 232 17.73 9.15 -4.30
N PHE A 233 18.01 9.59 -3.07
CA PHE A 233 17.01 9.68 -2.01
C PHE A 233 15.82 10.55 -2.45
N PHE A 234 14.60 10.12 -2.16
CA PHE A 234 13.40 10.93 -2.29
C PHE A 234 12.79 11.19 -0.92
N GLY A 235 12.61 12.46 -0.57
CA GLY A 235 11.94 12.87 0.65
C GLY A 235 10.83 13.87 0.39
N LEU A 236 9.63 13.57 0.86
CA LEU A 236 8.49 14.49 0.89
C LEU A 236 8.04 14.71 2.33
N LEU A 237 8.54 15.80 2.95
CA LEU A 237 8.45 16.03 4.40
C LEU A 237 7.62 17.28 4.69
N GLY A 238 6.60 17.15 5.55
CA GLY A 238 5.64 18.21 5.87
C GLY A 238 4.94 18.83 4.65
N ALA A 239 4.72 18.05 3.59
CA ALA A 239 4.02 18.54 2.41
C ALA A 239 2.50 18.60 2.63
N HIS A 240 1.84 19.61 2.08
CA HIS A 240 0.40 19.72 2.00
C HIS A 240 -0.02 19.69 0.51
N ILE A 241 -0.65 18.60 0.11
CA ILE A 241 -1.15 18.41 -1.27
C ILE A 241 -2.69 18.48 -1.20
N ARG A 242 -3.28 19.58 -1.68
CA ARG A 242 -4.73 19.86 -1.57
C ARG A 242 -5.62 19.02 -2.50
N GLY A 243 -5.02 18.16 -3.30
CA GLY A 243 -5.67 17.32 -4.29
C GLY A 243 -4.87 16.03 -4.47
N ASP A 244 -4.82 15.51 -5.69
CA ASP A 244 -4.19 14.22 -5.95
C ASP A 244 -2.66 14.31 -5.93
N ALA A 245 -2.06 13.23 -5.43
CA ALA A 245 -0.62 12.97 -5.45
C ALA A 245 -0.35 11.72 -6.29
N ASN A 246 0.21 11.91 -7.48
CA ASN A 246 0.39 10.86 -8.48
C ASN A 246 1.86 10.39 -8.53
N PHE A 247 2.08 9.12 -8.17
CA PHE A 247 3.36 8.40 -8.19
C PHE A 247 3.29 7.16 -9.10
N ARG A 248 2.32 7.10 -10.01
CA ARG A 248 2.12 5.97 -10.91
C ARG A 248 3.36 5.69 -11.75
N ASP A 249 3.72 4.41 -11.89
CA ASP A 249 4.87 3.95 -12.68
C ASP A 249 6.22 4.56 -12.23
N CYS A 250 6.31 5.03 -10.98
CA CYS A 250 7.58 5.50 -10.42
C CYS A 250 8.54 4.35 -10.10
N HIS A 251 9.85 4.60 -10.28
CA HIS A 251 10.91 3.71 -9.79
C HIS A 251 11.77 4.41 -8.75
N PHE A 252 11.64 3.99 -7.50
CA PHE A 252 12.46 4.42 -6.38
C PHE A 252 13.61 3.45 -6.16
N LYS A 253 14.81 3.79 -6.64
CA LYS A 253 16.00 2.93 -6.48
C LYS A 253 16.68 3.09 -5.12
N SER A 254 16.35 4.15 -4.38
CA SER A 254 16.94 4.50 -3.08
C SER A 254 15.86 4.67 -2.00
N LEU A 255 16.29 4.96 -0.77
CA LEU A 255 15.42 5.22 0.36
C LEU A 255 14.41 6.33 0.01
N THR A 256 13.15 6.06 0.29
CA THR A 256 12.03 6.96 0.00
C THR A 256 11.24 7.20 1.27
N THR A 257 11.04 8.47 1.63
CA THR A 257 10.39 8.87 2.88
C THR A 257 9.33 9.94 2.66
N PHE A 258 8.17 9.70 3.25
CA PHE A 258 7.06 10.62 3.36
C PHE A 258 6.79 10.93 4.83
N GLY A 259 6.53 12.19 5.16
CA GLY A 259 6.19 12.61 6.53
C GLY A 259 7.38 13.06 7.37
N ASP A 260 7.34 12.81 8.68
CA ASP A 260 8.38 13.25 9.62
C ASP A 260 9.47 12.20 9.73
N GLY A 261 10.63 12.43 9.09
CA GLY A 261 11.80 11.58 9.26
C GLY A 261 12.56 11.93 10.54
N ASP A 262 12.16 11.38 11.68
CA ASP A 262 12.86 11.37 12.99
C ASP A 262 13.51 12.70 13.43
N ARG A 263 13.00 13.84 12.95
CA ARG A 263 13.54 15.17 13.25
C ARG A 263 12.49 15.94 14.01
N LYS A 264 12.56 15.83 15.34
CA LYS A 264 11.78 16.51 16.41
C LYS A 264 11.58 18.05 16.27
N GLN A 265 11.94 18.67 15.16
CA GLN A 265 11.87 20.11 14.90
C GLN A 265 11.15 20.50 13.61
N ILE A 266 10.59 19.56 12.83
CA ILE A 266 9.74 19.93 11.69
C ILE A 266 8.29 19.92 12.19
N PRO A 267 7.67 21.10 12.44
CA PRO A 267 6.23 21.16 12.55
C PRO A 267 5.66 20.83 11.16
N ASP A 268 4.53 20.13 11.17
CA ASP A 268 3.69 19.79 10.02
C ASP A 268 3.94 18.38 9.45
N ASN A 269 2.97 17.50 9.74
CA ASN A 269 2.85 16.19 9.13
C ASN A 269 2.54 16.34 7.63
N THR A 270 2.97 15.37 6.81
CA THR A 270 2.56 15.36 5.40
C THR A 270 1.08 15.02 5.29
N GLU A 271 0.32 15.82 4.55
CA GLU A 271 -1.11 15.66 4.32
C GLU A 271 -1.41 15.66 2.82
N ILE A 272 -2.11 14.63 2.37
CA ILE A 272 -2.61 14.49 1.00
C ILE A 272 -4.14 14.47 1.08
N GLU A 273 -4.78 15.49 0.50
CA GLU A 273 -6.23 15.66 0.57
C GLU A 273 -6.98 14.84 -0.48
N GLY A 274 -6.41 14.68 -1.67
CA GLY A 274 -6.94 13.81 -2.71
C GLY A 274 -6.37 12.39 -2.64
N SER A 275 -6.41 11.69 -3.77
CA SER A 275 -5.91 10.31 -3.84
C SER A 275 -4.39 10.27 -3.92
N ALA A 276 -3.78 9.28 -3.27
CA ALA A 276 -2.36 9.00 -3.34
C ALA A 276 -2.14 7.72 -4.18
N ASP A 277 -1.79 7.91 -5.45
CA ASP A 277 -1.67 6.85 -6.44
C ASP A 277 -0.22 6.35 -6.54
N PHE A 278 0.05 5.16 -6.01
CA PHE A 278 1.31 4.42 -6.11
C PHE A 278 1.13 3.15 -6.95
N THR A 279 0.29 3.19 -7.99
CA THR A 279 0.09 2.06 -8.90
C THR A 279 1.33 1.78 -9.75
N SER A 280 1.62 0.50 -9.97
CA SER A 280 2.77 0.03 -10.77
C SER A 280 4.14 0.56 -10.30
N VAL A 281 4.27 0.88 -9.02
CA VAL A 281 5.51 1.40 -8.45
C VAL A 281 6.53 0.28 -8.24
N LEU A 282 7.79 0.58 -8.53
CA LEU A 282 8.94 -0.24 -8.17
C LEU A 282 9.74 0.46 -7.06
N ALA A 283 9.96 -0.20 -5.93
CA ALA A 283 10.84 0.31 -4.88
C ALA A 283 11.93 -0.72 -4.52
N ASP A 284 13.19 -0.37 -4.77
CA ASP A 284 14.34 -1.24 -4.51
C ASP A 284 14.80 -1.18 -3.05
N GLN A 285 14.49 -0.08 -2.36
CA GLN A 285 14.79 0.15 -0.96
C GLN A 285 13.51 0.40 -0.15
N THR A 286 13.66 0.70 1.14
CA THR A 286 12.54 0.96 2.03
C THR A 286 11.72 2.16 1.55
N LEU A 287 10.41 1.98 1.53
CA LEU A 287 9.42 3.03 1.31
C LEU A 287 8.71 3.29 2.64
N SER A 288 8.90 4.48 3.21
CA SER A 288 8.40 4.81 4.54
C SER A 288 7.43 5.98 4.51
N PHE A 289 6.28 5.80 5.14
CA PHE A 289 5.28 6.81 5.44
C PHE A 289 5.17 6.91 6.95
N GLU A 290 5.66 8.00 7.53
CA GLU A 290 5.63 8.24 8.97
C GLU A 290 4.74 9.45 9.28
N LYS A 291 3.70 9.25 10.08
CA LYS A 291 2.76 10.31 10.48
C LYS A 291 2.13 11.05 9.27
N VAL A 292 1.89 10.32 8.18
CA VAL A 292 1.27 10.86 6.98
C VAL A 292 -0.25 10.76 7.10
N LYS A 293 -0.95 11.81 6.68
CA LYS A 293 -2.41 11.87 6.63
C LYS A 293 -2.90 11.74 5.19
N PHE A 294 -3.65 10.69 4.91
CA PHE A 294 -4.26 10.43 3.61
C PHE A 294 -5.77 10.61 3.72
N LYS A 295 -6.31 11.69 3.13
CA LYS A 295 -7.76 11.92 3.11
C LYS A 295 -8.47 11.18 1.98
N GLY A 296 -7.83 11.04 0.82
CA GLY A 296 -8.30 10.20 -0.27
C GLY A 296 -7.66 8.81 -0.27
N GLU A 297 -8.05 8.01 -1.26
CA GLU A 297 -7.62 6.61 -1.41
C GLU A 297 -6.10 6.48 -1.54
N LEU A 298 -5.53 5.45 -0.90
CA LEU A 298 -4.12 5.08 -1.02
C LEU A 298 -4.00 3.78 -1.83
N ASP A 299 -3.46 3.88 -3.04
CA ASP A 299 -3.45 2.77 -4.00
C ASP A 299 -2.02 2.29 -4.32
N PHE A 300 -1.71 1.03 -4.02
CA PHE A 300 -0.45 0.35 -4.34
C PHE A 300 -0.63 -0.76 -5.41
N THR A 301 -1.68 -0.70 -6.21
CA THR A 301 -2.05 -1.78 -7.13
C THR A 301 -0.95 -2.06 -8.16
N GLY A 302 -0.60 -3.34 -8.33
CA GLY A 302 0.42 -3.78 -9.30
C GLY A 302 1.88 -3.50 -8.91
N SER A 303 2.12 -2.99 -7.70
CA SER A 303 3.43 -2.50 -7.28
C SER A 303 4.36 -3.60 -6.72
N PHE A 304 5.67 -3.40 -6.84
CA PHE A 304 6.69 -4.33 -6.35
C PHE A 304 7.66 -3.62 -5.39
N PHE A 305 7.77 -4.17 -4.18
CA PHE A 305 8.61 -3.64 -3.11
C PHE A 305 9.65 -4.68 -2.71
N ALA A 306 10.92 -4.40 -3.05
CA ALA A 306 12.03 -5.31 -2.76
C ALA A 306 12.41 -5.36 -1.28
N ARG A 307 12.20 -4.23 -0.58
CA ARG A 307 12.42 -4.05 0.86
C ARG A 307 11.10 -3.74 1.57
N ILE A 308 11.19 -3.32 2.83
CA ILE A 308 10.03 -3.08 3.69
C ILE A 308 9.26 -1.87 3.18
N VAL A 309 7.94 -1.97 3.16
CA VAL A 309 7.04 -0.81 3.12
C VAL A 309 6.54 -0.56 4.52
N ARG A 310 6.73 0.66 5.03
CA ARG A 310 6.34 1.07 6.37
C ARG A 310 5.28 2.16 6.29
N LEU A 311 4.13 1.92 6.90
CA LEU A 311 3.08 2.89 7.16
C LEU A 311 2.92 2.99 8.67
N GLU A 312 3.66 3.91 9.28
CA GLU A 312 3.74 4.06 10.72
C GLU A 312 3.06 5.36 11.16
N LEU A 313 2.16 5.24 12.14
CA LEU A 313 1.39 6.36 12.68
C LEU A 313 0.60 7.13 11.61
N VAL A 314 0.18 6.44 10.54
CA VAL A 314 -0.58 7.07 9.45
C VAL A 314 -2.04 7.28 9.86
N THR A 315 -2.65 8.32 9.31
CA THR A 315 -4.07 8.64 9.48
C THR A 315 -4.77 8.45 8.15
N LEU A 316 -5.75 7.55 8.09
CA LEU A 316 -6.42 7.16 6.84
C LEU A 316 -7.92 7.51 6.91
N TYR A 317 -8.43 8.19 5.88
CA TYR A 317 -9.87 8.54 5.82
C TYR A 317 -10.62 7.80 4.71
N ASP A 318 -9.89 7.19 3.77
CA ASP A 318 -10.44 6.45 2.65
C ASP A 318 -9.59 5.19 2.39
N GLY A 319 -10.11 4.25 1.60
CA GLY A 319 -9.62 2.88 1.48
C GLY A 319 -8.13 2.73 1.08
N VAL A 320 -7.59 1.54 1.35
CA VAL A 320 -6.25 1.14 0.88
C VAL A 320 -6.37 -0.03 -0.09
N LYS A 321 -5.74 0.10 -1.25
CA LYS A 321 -5.68 -0.95 -2.28
C LYS A 321 -4.26 -1.50 -2.37
N LEU A 322 -4.13 -2.82 -2.22
CA LEU A 322 -2.88 -3.56 -2.33
C LEU A 322 -2.91 -4.56 -3.49
N ASN A 323 -3.91 -4.49 -4.37
CA ASN A 323 -4.21 -5.55 -5.32
C ASN A 323 -3.03 -5.81 -6.27
N GLN A 324 -2.78 -7.07 -6.62
CA GLN A 324 -1.72 -7.49 -7.56
C GLN A 324 -0.29 -7.02 -7.17
N SER A 325 -0.09 -6.60 -5.92
CA SER A 325 1.20 -6.09 -5.45
C SER A 325 2.04 -7.17 -4.75
N LYS A 326 3.35 -6.91 -4.66
CA LYS A 326 4.34 -7.84 -4.10
C LYS A 326 5.23 -7.14 -3.10
N PHE A 327 5.03 -7.44 -1.82
CA PHE A 327 5.86 -6.99 -0.70
C PHE A 327 6.88 -8.09 -0.36
N LYS A 328 8.05 -8.03 -1.00
CA LYS A 328 9.12 -9.04 -0.81
C LYS A 328 9.94 -8.80 0.46
N GLY A 329 10.13 -7.55 0.85
CA GLY A 329 10.82 -7.21 2.10
C GLY A 329 9.90 -7.14 3.31
N GLY A 330 8.58 -7.12 3.07
CA GLY A 330 7.53 -7.11 4.08
C GLY A 330 6.72 -5.82 4.12
N LEU A 331 5.61 -5.86 4.87
CA LEU A 331 4.68 -4.75 5.05
C LEU A 331 4.46 -4.48 6.54
N GLU A 332 4.86 -3.30 7.00
CA GLU A 332 4.56 -2.79 8.34
C GLU A 332 3.43 -1.76 8.23
N PHE A 333 2.19 -2.21 8.41
CA PHE A 333 0.99 -1.38 8.36
C PHE A 333 0.48 -1.13 9.78
N LYS A 334 0.77 0.06 10.32
CA LYS A 334 0.52 0.47 11.71
C LYS A 334 -0.17 1.85 11.73
N PRO A 335 -1.46 1.91 11.34
CA PRO A 335 -2.22 3.15 11.33
C PRO A 335 -2.47 3.64 12.76
N GLN A 336 -2.42 4.96 12.96
CA GLN A 336 -2.80 5.60 14.21
C GLN A 336 -4.32 5.75 14.31
N TYR A 337 -4.95 6.15 13.21
CA TYR A 337 -6.36 6.48 13.14
C TYR A 337 -6.94 6.14 11.76
N THR A 338 -8.18 5.69 11.76
CA THR A 338 -8.96 5.38 10.57
C THR A 338 -10.39 5.89 10.72
N THR A 339 -10.97 6.36 9.62
CA THR A 339 -12.39 6.68 9.55
C THR A 339 -12.99 6.18 8.23
N SER A 340 -14.29 5.93 8.22
CA SER A 340 -15.04 5.51 7.04
C SER A 340 -16.49 6.00 7.18
N GLU A 341 -17.20 6.21 6.07
CA GLU A 341 -18.65 6.42 6.11
C GLU A 341 -19.40 5.17 6.64
N GLY A 342 -18.80 3.99 6.53
CA GLY A 342 -19.35 2.74 7.03
C GLY A 342 -18.77 2.32 8.38
N ASP A 343 -19.27 1.19 8.89
CA ASP A 343 -18.83 0.60 10.18
C ASP A 343 -17.39 0.08 10.15
N TYR A 344 -16.75 0.01 8.97
CA TYR A 344 -15.43 -0.58 8.78
C TYR A 344 -14.61 0.17 7.73
N PHE A 345 -13.33 0.32 8.00
CA PHE A 345 -12.34 0.75 7.02
C PHE A 345 -11.84 -0.48 6.24
N THR A 346 -11.75 -0.43 4.91
CA THR A 346 -11.42 -1.62 4.10
C THR A 346 -10.03 -1.53 3.49
N VAL A 347 -9.27 -2.62 3.63
CA VAL A 347 -8.00 -2.86 2.94
C VAL A 347 -8.17 -4.05 2.00
N THR A 348 -8.04 -3.83 0.69
CA THR A 348 -8.17 -4.89 -0.32
C THR A 348 -6.81 -5.40 -0.75
N ALA A 349 -6.64 -6.71 -0.78
CA ALA A 349 -5.39 -7.39 -1.11
C ALA A 349 -5.65 -8.60 -2.02
N ALA A 350 -6.29 -8.36 -3.16
CA ALA A 350 -6.53 -9.37 -4.18
C ALA A 350 -5.25 -9.67 -4.97
N GLU A 351 -4.89 -10.94 -5.17
CA GLU A 351 -3.67 -11.38 -5.88
C GLU A 351 -2.36 -10.79 -5.30
N THR A 352 -2.39 -10.38 -4.03
CA THR A 352 -1.25 -9.75 -3.35
C THR A 352 -0.31 -10.80 -2.76
N SER A 353 1.00 -10.55 -2.76
CA SER A 353 1.98 -11.37 -2.05
C SER A 353 2.66 -10.57 -0.94
N ILE A 354 2.55 -11.01 0.31
CA ILE A 354 3.22 -10.42 1.47
C ILE A 354 4.14 -11.47 2.09
N SER A 355 5.46 -11.27 2.04
CA SER A 355 6.43 -12.23 2.57
C SER A 355 6.44 -12.30 4.09
N SER A 356 6.30 -11.14 4.73
CA SER A 356 6.35 -10.97 6.18
C SER A 356 5.80 -9.61 6.57
N GLY A 357 5.48 -9.42 7.83
CA GLY A 357 5.18 -8.08 8.36
C GLY A 357 4.14 -8.03 9.46
N ILE A 358 3.70 -6.81 9.75
CA ILE A 358 2.78 -6.50 10.83
C ILE A 358 1.61 -5.74 10.23
N LEU A 359 0.39 -6.20 10.49
CA LEU A 359 -0.84 -5.53 10.13
C LEU A 359 -1.60 -5.21 11.43
N ALA A 360 -1.63 -3.93 11.81
CA ALA A 360 -2.23 -3.51 13.07
C ALA A 360 -3.61 -2.86 12.86
N GLN A 361 -4.50 -3.06 13.83
CA GLN A 361 -5.69 -2.25 14.04
C GLN A 361 -5.31 -0.86 14.58
N PRO A 362 -6.09 0.18 14.28
CA PRO A 362 -5.83 1.55 14.74
C PRO A 362 -5.95 1.65 16.27
N GLY A 363 -5.14 2.52 16.88
CA GLY A 363 -5.05 2.59 18.35
C GLY A 363 -5.92 3.64 19.03
N GLN A 364 -6.47 4.62 18.29
CA GLN A 364 -7.30 5.66 18.87
C GLN A 364 -8.75 5.20 19.06
N ALA A 365 -9.35 5.54 20.21
CA ALA A 365 -10.69 5.09 20.62
C ALA A 365 -11.84 5.47 19.66
N GLN A 366 -11.67 6.51 18.83
CA GLN A 366 -12.67 6.96 17.84
C GLN A 366 -12.45 6.33 16.46
N SER A 367 -11.48 5.45 16.31
CA SER A 367 -11.14 4.86 15.01
C SER A 367 -12.13 3.76 14.63
N VAL A 368 -12.40 3.66 13.34
CA VAL A 368 -13.20 2.58 12.77
C VAL A 368 -12.31 1.35 12.50
N PRO A 369 -12.68 0.13 12.92
CA PRO A 369 -11.84 -1.05 12.74
C PRO A 369 -11.57 -1.37 11.26
N ILE A 370 -10.40 -1.95 10.99
CA ILE A 370 -9.92 -2.26 9.65
C ILE A 370 -10.26 -3.69 9.28
N ARG A 371 -11.02 -3.87 8.19
CA ARG A 371 -11.26 -5.14 7.53
C ARG A 371 -10.18 -5.40 6.48
N PHE A 372 -9.42 -6.48 6.66
CA PHE A 372 -8.43 -6.95 5.69
C PHE A 372 -9.04 -8.04 4.81
N GLU A 373 -9.09 -7.80 3.50
CA GLU A 373 -9.63 -8.74 2.51
C GLU A 373 -8.54 -9.33 1.63
N PHE A 374 -8.15 -10.56 1.92
CA PHE A 374 -7.19 -11.32 1.12
C PHE A 374 -7.93 -12.26 0.18
N VAL A 375 -7.78 -12.04 -1.13
CA VAL A 375 -8.40 -12.87 -2.18
C VAL A 375 -7.32 -13.33 -3.14
N ASP A 376 -7.14 -14.64 -3.33
CA ASP A 376 -6.05 -15.19 -4.17
C ASP A 376 -4.63 -14.71 -3.77
N ALA A 377 -4.48 -14.31 -2.51
CA ALA A 377 -3.23 -13.76 -1.98
C ALA A 377 -2.24 -14.85 -1.57
N ASN A 378 -0.97 -14.48 -1.36
CA ASN A 378 0.06 -15.30 -0.74
C ASN A 378 0.59 -14.61 0.51
N LEU A 379 0.43 -15.23 1.68
CA LEU A 379 0.86 -14.69 2.97
C LEU A 379 1.96 -15.56 3.59
N GLY A 380 3.10 -14.94 3.87
CA GLY A 380 4.18 -15.54 4.64
C GLY A 380 4.03 -15.28 6.14
N ASP A 381 5.10 -14.83 6.78
CA ASP A 381 5.15 -14.56 8.23
C ASP A 381 4.52 -13.20 8.58
N VAL A 382 3.19 -13.15 8.52
CA VAL A 382 2.39 -11.94 8.78
C VAL A 382 1.68 -12.06 10.12
N SER A 383 1.85 -11.05 10.95
CA SER A 383 1.22 -10.99 12.27
C SER A 383 0.21 -9.85 12.38
N PHE A 384 -0.88 -10.08 13.10
CA PHE A 384 -1.95 -9.14 13.34
C PHE A 384 -1.90 -8.60 14.77
N TYR A 385 -1.98 -7.28 14.92
CA TYR A 385 -1.86 -6.63 16.22
C TYR A 385 -2.97 -5.60 16.46
N GLU A 386 -3.30 -5.38 17.72
CA GLU A 386 -4.06 -4.24 18.20
C GLU A 386 -3.06 -3.23 18.73
N THR A 387 -3.27 -1.98 18.34
CA THR A 387 -2.46 -0.87 18.82
C THR A 387 -3.09 -0.34 20.11
N GLU A 388 -2.37 -0.39 21.22
CA GLU A 388 -2.78 0.28 22.45
C GLU A 388 -1.95 1.55 22.65
N LEU A 389 -2.65 2.65 22.93
CA LEU A 389 -2.05 3.90 23.38
C LEU A 389 -1.73 3.80 24.88
N GLU A 390 -0.45 3.79 25.25
CA GLU A 390 -0.07 4.01 26.65
C GLU A 390 0.03 5.52 26.95
N GLY A 391 -0.84 6.05 27.81
CA GLY A 391 -0.77 7.40 28.36
C GLY A 391 -1.87 8.39 27.92
N GLU A 392 -1.74 9.65 28.31
CA GLU A 392 -2.66 10.74 27.94
C GLU A 392 -2.56 11.07 26.44
N PRO A 393 -3.69 11.27 25.73
CA PRO A 393 -3.77 11.30 24.25
C PRO A 393 -3.02 12.45 23.53
N PHE A 394 -2.29 13.30 24.25
CA PHE A 394 -1.69 14.54 23.71
C PHE A 394 -0.15 14.57 23.70
N LEU A 395 0.53 13.59 24.28
CA LEU A 395 1.99 13.48 24.24
C LEU A 395 2.37 12.21 23.49
N LEU A 396 3.30 12.31 22.53
CA LEU A 396 3.98 11.23 21.79
C LEU A 396 3.93 9.87 22.53
N GLY A 397 2.81 9.17 22.40
CA GLY A 397 2.52 8.00 23.21
C GLY A 397 3.44 6.87 22.81
N ASN A 398 3.93 6.11 23.78
CA ASN A 398 4.53 4.83 23.46
C ASN A 398 3.38 3.91 23.03
N TYR A 399 3.43 3.44 21.79
CA TYR A 399 2.47 2.47 21.29
C TYR A 399 2.95 1.07 21.66
N THR A 400 2.07 0.30 22.31
CA THR A 400 2.30 -1.13 22.50
C THR A 400 1.42 -1.92 21.54
N TYR A 401 1.98 -3.01 21.03
CA TYR A 401 1.28 -3.89 20.09
C TYR A 401 0.95 -5.19 20.80
N LYS A 402 -0.34 -5.49 20.95
CA LYS A 402 -0.82 -6.78 21.46
C LYS A 402 -1.34 -7.64 20.32
N PRO A 403 -1.12 -8.96 20.30
CA PRO A 403 -1.70 -9.82 19.27
C PRO A 403 -3.21 -9.60 19.17
N SER A 404 -3.71 -9.30 17.96
CA SER A 404 -5.15 -9.06 17.71
C SER A 404 -5.86 -10.36 17.35
N SER A 405 -7.18 -10.38 17.55
CA SER A 405 -8.02 -11.43 16.99
C SER A 405 -8.08 -11.34 15.46
N LEU A 406 -8.44 -12.44 14.80
CA LEU A 406 -8.65 -12.46 13.35
C LEU A 406 -10.07 -12.03 12.95
N ASP A 407 -10.81 -11.36 13.83
CA ASP A 407 -12.24 -11.08 13.62
C ASP A 407 -12.51 -10.16 12.44
N HIS A 408 -11.54 -9.33 12.10
CA HIS A 408 -11.59 -8.38 10.97
C HIS A 408 -10.75 -8.84 9.77
N VAL A 409 -10.41 -10.12 9.68
CA VAL A 409 -9.60 -10.66 8.58
C VAL A 409 -10.39 -11.71 7.80
N LYS A 410 -10.37 -11.58 6.48
CA LYS A 410 -11.02 -12.51 5.56
C LYS A 410 -9.99 -13.08 4.58
N PHE A 411 -9.95 -14.41 4.47
CA PHE A 411 -9.10 -15.14 3.55
C PHE A 411 -9.94 -15.95 2.57
N VAL A 412 -9.77 -15.71 1.27
CA VAL A 412 -10.44 -16.44 0.18
C VAL A 412 -9.39 -16.87 -0.82
N ARG A 413 -9.25 -18.18 -1.05
CA ARG A 413 -8.20 -18.77 -1.91
C ARG A 413 -6.78 -18.30 -1.60
N THR A 414 -6.55 -17.83 -0.37
CA THR A 414 -5.25 -17.37 0.11
C THR A 414 -4.32 -18.56 0.39
N ARG A 415 -3.09 -18.48 -0.09
CA ARG A 415 -2.02 -19.44 0.21
C ARG A 415 -1.18 -18.93 1.37
N PHE A 416 -0.74 -19.86 2.22
CA PHE A 416 0.03 -19.55 3.42
C PHE A 416 1.40 -20.24 3.33
N THR A 417 2.49 -19.47 3.30
CA THR A 417 3.87 -19.97 3.16
C THR A 417 4.70 -19.83 4.44
N GLY A 418 4.15 -19.23 5.48
CA GLY A 418 4.80 -19.06 6.78
C GLY A 418 3.91 -18.48 7.87
N PHE A 419 2.59 -18.43 7.63
CA PHE A 419 1.64 -17.82 8.55
C PHE A 419 1.45 -18.71 9.79
N ASP A 420 1.69 -18.16 10.97
CA ASP A 420 1.59 -18.90 12.23
C ASP A 420 0.14 -19.06 12.71
N PHE A 421 -0.52 -20.14 12.31
CA PHE A 421 -1.85 -20.49 12.81
C PHE A 421 -1.89 -20.78 14.32
N THR A 422 -0.76 -21.14 14.94
CA THR A 422 -0.70 -21.52 16.36
C THR A 422 -1.10 -20.35 17.25
N SER A 423 -0.60 -19.16 16.92
CA SER A 423 -0.87 -17.92 17.66
C SER A 423 -2.34 -17.47 17.60
N TYR A 424 -3.13 -17.97 16.64
CA TYR A 424 -4.52 -17.57 16.42
C TYR A 424 -5.55 -18.67 16.70
N ARG A 425 -5.17 -19.79 17.33
CA ARG A 425 -6.09 -20.91 17.61
C ARG A 425 -7.36 -20.50 18.36
N THR A 426 -7.22 -19.61 19.34
CA THR A 426 -8.33 -19.07 20.12
C THR A 426 -9.32 -18.28 19.26
N ALA A 427 -8.82 -17.53 18.26
CA ALA A 427 -9.65 -16.79 17.32
C ALA A 427 -10.48 -17.72 16.40
N PHE A 428 -10.09 -18.98 16.25
CA PHE A 428 -10.82 -19.98 15.45
C PHE A 428 -11.76 -20.87 16.26
N GLU A 429 -11.84 -20.69 17.59
CA GLU A 429 -12.69 -21.50 18.45
C GLU A 429 -14.16 -21.44 18.00
N GLY A 430 -14.82 -22.61 17.92
CA GLY A 430 -16.18 -22.75 17.41
C GLY A 430 -16.25 -23.34 15.99
N ASN A 431 -15.93 -22.56 14.95
CA ASN A 431 -16.25 -22.93 13.56
C ASN A 431 -15.06 -22.86 12.56
N TRP A 432 -13.84 -22.53 13.00
CA TRP A 432 -12.62 -22.55 12.13
C TRP A 432 -12.87 -21.96 10.74
N THR A 433 -13.44 -20.74 10.68
CA THR A 433 -13.87 -20.13 9.43
C THR A 433 -12.85 -19.11 8.93
N LEU A 434 -12.39 -19.26 7.68
CA LEU A 434 -11.40 -18.35 7.06
C LEU A 434 -12.04 -17.28 6.16
N HIS A 435 -13.16 -17.60 5.51
CA HIS A 435 -13.72 -16.82 4.40
C HIS A 435 -14.73 -15.74 4.82
N ARG A 436 -14.90 -15.49 6.12
CA ARG A 436 -15.84 -14.51 6.67
C ARG A 436 -15.23 -13.79 7.88
N PHE A 437 -15.70 -12.58 8.14
CA PHE A 437 -15.42 -11.86 9.38
C PHE A 437 -16.19 -12.49 10.55
N THR A 438 -15.57 -12.61 11.73
CA THR A 438 -16.17 -13.34 12.88
C THR A 438 -17.39 -12.64 13.46
N ASN A 439 -17.36 -11.30 13.54
CA ASN A 439 -18.37 -10.49 14.23
C ASN A 439 -19.35 -9.75 13.30
N ALA A 440 -19.38 -10.09 12.01
CA ALA A 440 -20.35 -9.49 11.12
C ALA A 440 -21.75 -10.08 11.39
N ASN A 441 -22.63 -9.30 12.04
CA ASN A 441 -24.09 -9.49 12.03
C ASN A 441 -24.71 -9.36 10.61
N GLU A 442 -23.87 -9.33 9.56
CA GLU A 442 -24.23 -9.27 8.15
C GLU A 442 -24.67 -10.66 7.64
N ASN A 443 -25.68 -11.24 8.27
CA ASN A 443 -26.38 -12.45 7.81
C ASN A 443 -27.25 -12.22 6.56
N ARG A 444 -27.04 -11.16 5.76
CA ARG A 444 -27.93 -10.84 4.63
C ARG A 444 -27.32 -10.83 3.22
N HIS A 445 -26.01 -10.72 3.04
CA HIS A 445 -25.42 -10.63 1.68
C HIS A 445 -24.15 -11.46 1.44
N GLN A 446 -23.78 -12.38 2.33
CA GLN A 446 -22.48 -13.07 2.26
C GLN A 446 -22.59 -14.60 2.09
N SER A 447 -23.51 -15.03 1.22
CA SER A 447 -23.79 -16.43 0.88
C SER A 447 -23.44 -16.84 -0.56
N ASP A 448 -22.57 -16.10 -1.25
CA ASP A 448 -22.41 -16.24 -2.71
C ASP A 448 -21.06 -16.82 -3.18
N LEU A 449 -20.17 -17.25 -2.28
CA LEU A 449 -18.95 -17.94 -2.70
C LEU A 449 -19.28 -19.37 -3.18
N ASP A 450 -18.79 -19.72 -4.38
CA ASP A 450 -18.93 -21.06 -4.94
C ASP A 450 -18.33 -22.09 -3.96
N PRO A 451 -19.01 -23.22 -3.67
CA PRO A 451 -18.41 -24.35 -2.99
C PRO A 451 -17.01 -24.74 -3.47
N VAL A 452 -16.68 -24.53 -4.75
CA VAL A 452 -15.32 -24.72 -5.30
C VAL A 452 -14.30 -23.77 -4.64
N ASP A 453 -14.63 -22.49 -4.50
CA ASP A 453 -13.75 -21.49 -3.91
C ASP A 453 -13.53 -21.74 -2.43
N LEU A 454 -14.58 -22.19 -1.74
CA LEU A 454 -14.50 -22.57 -0.33
C LEU A 454 -13.65 -23.84 -0.17
N GLU A 455 -13.82 -24.85 -1.02
CA GLU A 455 -12.96 -26.04 -1.05
C GLU A 455 -11.48 -25.64 -1.18
N LEU A 456 -11.14 -24.78 -2.16
CA LEU A 456 -9.77 -24.30 -2.36
C LEU A 456 -9.25 -23.49 -1.17
N THR A 457 -10.07 -22.62 -0.59
CA THR A 457 -9.71 -21.80 0.58
C THR A 457 -9.25 -22.67 1.74
N TYR A 458 -10.01 -23.71 2.07
CA TYR A 458 -9.67 -24.61 3.17
C TYR A 458 -8.56 -25.59 2.81
N MET A 459 -8.44 -25.98 1.53
CA MET A 459 -7.31 -26.79 1.07
C MET A 459 -5.98 -26.05 1.23
N TYR A 460 -5.93 -24.75 0.90
CA TYR A 460 -4.75 -23.92 1.12
C TYR A 460 -4.49 -23.64 2.59
N GLY A 461 -5.53 -23.38 3.40
CA GLY A 461 -5.38 -23.26 4.86
C GLY A 461 -4.77 -24.52 5.48
N LYS A 462 -5.23 -25.71 5.07
CA LYS A 462 -4.66 -27.00 5.49
C LYS A 462 -3.19 -27.15 5.09
N GLN A 463 -2.85 -26.82 3.84
CA GLN A 463 -1.46 -26.88 3.37
C GLN A 463 -0.57 -25.94 4.18
N GLY A 464 -1.03 -24.71 4.43
CA GLY A 464 -0.35 -23.74 5.28
C GLY A 464 -0.07 -24.25 6.69
N ALA A 465 -1.09 -24.78 7.36
CA ALA A 465 -0.96 -25.36 8.69
C ALA A 465 0.01 -26.55 8.72
N ASN A 466 -0.03 -27.43 7.71
CA ASN A 466 0.92 -28.54 7.59
C ASN A 466 2.37 -28.05 7.42
N ASN A 467 2.59 -26.98 6.65
CA ASN A 467 3.94 -26.46 6.38
C ASN A 467 4.64 -25.97 7.66
N ILE A 468 3.88 -25.48 8.65
CA ILE A 468 4.40 -25.03 9.95
C ILE A 468 4.27 -26.09 11.05
N GLY A 469 3.72 -27.27 10.75
CA GLY A 469 3.52 -28.35 11.72
C GLY A 469 2.32 -28.18 12.67
N ASP A 470 1.36 -27.29 12.39
CA ASP A 470 0.13 -27.16 13.18
C ASP A 470 -0.89 -28.25 12.79
N ASN A 471 -0.73 -29.44 13.39
CA ASN A 471 -1.58 -30.61 13.14
C ASN A 471 -3.05 -30.38 13.51
N LEU A 472 -3.33 -29.55 14.52
CA LEU A 472 -4.69 -29.25 14.95
C LEU A 472 -5.41 -28.38 13.91
N ALA A 473 -4.76 -27.28 13.48
CA ALA A 473 -5.32 -26.41 12.46
C ALA A 473 -5.49 -27.14 11.13
N ALA A 474 -4.49 -27.93 10.72
CA ALA A 474 -4.55 -28.73 9.51
C ALA A 474 -5.75 -29.70 9.50
N ALA A 475 -5.99 -30.40 10.62
CA ALA A 475 -7.14 -31.28 10.78
C ALA A 475 -8.48 -30.53 10.64
N LYS A 476 -8.61 -29.38 11.31
CA LYS A 476 -9.84 -28.59 11.29
C LYS A 476 -10.13 -28.01 9.92
N PHE A 477 -9.12 -27.51 9.22
CA PHE A 477 -9.26 -27.07 7.83
C PHE A 477 -9.56 -28.23 6.87
N PHE A 478 -9.01 -29.42 7.09
CA PHE A 478 -9.39 -30.61 6.32
C PHE A 478 -10.87 -30.96 6.46
N GLN A 479 -11.44 -30.88 7.68
CA GLN A 479 -12.88 -31.12 7.89
C GLN A 479 -13.73 -30.13 7.08
N LYS A 480 -13.32 -28.85 7.05
CA LYS A 480 -13.99 -27.82 6.25
C LYS A 480 -13.83 -28.05 4.75
N GLU A 481 -12.64 -28.41 4.28
CA GLU A 481 -12.40 -28.80 2.88
C GLU A 481 -13.37 -29.90 2.44
N MET A 482 -13.52 -30.95 3.27
CA MET A 482 -14.43 -32.06 2.96
C MET A 482 -15.92 -31.68 3.03
N GLU A 483 -16.29 -30.76 3.94
CA GLU A 483 -17.64 -30.20 4.04
C GLU A 483 -18.05 -29.54 2.71
N TYR A 484 -17.22 -28.65 2.17
CA TYR A 484 -17.51 -27.94 0.93
C TYR A 484 -17.33 -28.82 -0.31
N ARG A 485 -16.37 -29.75 -0.31
CA ARG A 485 -16.29 -30.81 -1.31
C ARG A 485 -17.60 -31.59 -1.42
N THR A 486 -18.21 -31.94 -0.28
CA THR A 486 -19.50 -32.64 -0.25
C THR A 486 -20.63 -31.78 -0.82
N LYS A 487 -20.69 -30.50 -0.47
CA LYS A 487 -21.67 -29.54 -1.01
C LYS A 487 -21.51 -29.36 -2.52
N ARG A 488 -20.29 -29.39 -3.06
CA ARG A 488 -20.02 -29.33 -4.50
C ARG A 488 -20.61 -30.52 -5.27
N TYR A 489 -20.57 -31.73 -4.70
CA TYR A 489 -21.12 -32.94 -5.33
C TYR A 489 -22.64 -33.10 -5.18
N HIS A 490 -23.30 -32.26 -4.37
CA HIS A 490 -24.72 -32.39 -4.04
C HIS A 490 -25.73 -31.87 -5.11
N PRO A 491 -25.42 -30.86 -5.96
CA PRO A 491 -26.37 -30.35 -6.96
C PRO A 491 -26.17 -30.87 -8.41
N ALA A 492 -25.06 -31.55 -8.72
CA ALA A 492 -24.69 -31.82 -10.12
C ALA A 492 -25.26 -33.12 -10.75
N THR A 493 -26.10 -33.89 -10.04
CA THR A 493 -26.59 -35.18 -10.55
C THR A 493 -28.11 -35.26 -10.54
N LYS A 494 -28.74 -34.47 -11.41
CA LYS A 494 -30.10 -34.78 -11.88
C LYS A 494 -30.11 -35.68 -13.12
N ASN A 495 -28.96 -36.04 -13.72
CA ASN A 495 -29.01 -36.76 -15.00
C ASN A 495 -27.77 -37.56 -15.49
N ILE A 496 -27.08 -38.34 -14.65
CA ILE A 496 -26.08 -39.30 -15.17
C ILE A 496 -26.26 -40.68 -14.52
N TYR A 497 -26.80 -41.61 -15.30
CA TYR A 497 -26.79 -43.05 -15.03
C TYR A 497 -25.33 -43.53 -14.93
N GLY A 498 -24.81 -43.69 -13.72
CA GLY A 498 -23.51 -44.34 -13.49
C GLY A 498 -23.04 -44.22 -12.04
N ASN A 499 -23.00 -45.35 -11.31
CA ASN A 499 -22.36 -45.57 -9.99
C ASN A 499 -22.36 -44.42 -8.93
N SER A 500 -23.31 -43.50 -9.00
CA SER A 500 -23.37 -42.33 -8.11
C SER A 500 -23.78 -42.72 -6.70
N TRP A 501 -24.60 -43.76 -6.53
CA TRP A 501 -25.12 -44.16 -5.22
C TRP A 501 -24.02 -44.64 -4.27
N LEU A 502 -23.01 -45.39 -4.75
CA LEU A 502 -21.85 -45.80 -3.95
C LEU A 502 -21.01 -44.61 -3.50
N LYS A 503 -20.84 -43.60 -4.38
CA LYS A 503 -20.13 -42.36 -4.05
C LYS A 503 -20.88 -41.55 -2.99
N HIS A 504 -22.21 -41.45 -3.09
CA HIS A 504 -23.03 -40.76 -2.08
C HIS A 504 -23.12 -41.54 -0.76
N ALA A 505 -23.27 -42.87 -0.81
CA ALA A 505 -23.25 -43.72 0.37
C ALA A 505 -21.89 -43.62 1.08
N GLY A 506 -20.79 -43.68 0.34
CA GLY A 506 -19.44 -43.44 0.84
C GLY A 506 -19.26 -42.05 1.46
N LEU A 507 -19.71 -40.98 0.79
CA LEU A 507 -19.65 -39.61 1.32
C LEU A 507 -20.48 -39.44 2.60
N ARG A 508 -21.66 -40.06 2.67
CA ARG A 508 -22.53 -40.02 3.86
C ARG A 508 -21.93 -40.81 5.02
N LEU A 509 -21.42 -42.02 4.77
CA LEU A 509 -20.66 -42.83 5.74
C LEU A 509 -19.41 -42.09 6.24
N TRP A 510 -18.70 -41.39 5.34
CA TRP A 510 -17.55 -40.56 5.70
C TRP A 510 -17.93 -39.31 6.49
N GLY A 511 -19.04 -38.63 6.15
CA GLY A 511 -19.55 -37.52 6.96
C GLY A 511 -19.93 -37.94 8.39
N LEU A 512 -20.57 -39.11 8.54
CA LEU A 512 -20.94 -39.69 9.85
C LEU A 512 -19.72 -39.94 10.74
N THR A 513 -18.59 -40.35 10.16
CA THR A 513 -17.32 -40.59 10.87
C THR A 513 -16.44 -39.34 11.02
N ASN A 514 -16.97 -38.16 10.66
CA ASN A 514 -16.19 -36.90 10.56
C ASN A 514 -14.95 -37.03 9.67
N PHE A 515 -15.10 -37.67 8.51
CA PHE A 515 -14.03 -37.95 7.56
C PHE A 515 -12.87 -38.72 8.17
N SER A 516 -13.19 -39.73 9.00
CA SER A 516 -12.22 -40.55 9.76
C SER A 516 -11.33 -39.78 10.75
N GLU A 517 -11.76 -38.58 11.15
CA GLU A 517 -10.99 -37.73 12.05
C GLU A 517 -11.41 -37.81 13.53
N SER A 518 -12.45 -38.57 13.86
CA SER A 518 -13.00 -38.69 15.21
C SER A 518 -13.22 -40.16 15.60
N PRO A 519 -12.37 -40.72 16.48
CA PRO A 519 -12.52 -42.11 16.96
C PRO A 519 -13.87 -42.35 17.64
N THR A 520 -14.37 -41.36 18.37
CA THR A 520 -15.64 -41.45 19.10
C THR A 520 -16.82 -41.60 18.14
N ARG A 521 -16.86 -40.87 17.01
CA ARG A 521 -17.94 -41.04 16.03
C ARG A 521 -17.89 -42.39 15.31
N VAL A 522 -16.68 -42.92 15.06
CA VAL A 522 -16.52 -44.26 14.47
C VAL A 522 -17.03 -45.33 15.44
N PHE A 523 -16.71 -45.20 16.72
CA PHE A 523 -17.23 -46.08 17.76
C PHE A 523 -18.76 -45.99 17.88
N SER A 524 -19.33 -44.76 17.90
CA SER A 524 -20.78 -44.56 17.93
C SER A 524 -21.49 -45.15 16.71
N LEU A 525 -20.88 -45.08 15.53
CA LEU A 525 -21.39 -45.73 14.32
C LEU A 525 -21.41 -47.26 14.47
N GLY A 526 -20.36 -47.84 15.06
CA GLY A 526 -20.34 -49.27 15.41
C GLY A 526 -21.50 -49.67 16.32
N VAL A 527 -21.73 -48.91 17.40
CA VAL A 527 -22.85 -49.15 18.32
C VAL A 527 -24.21 -49.02 17.62
N LEU A 528 -24.38 -48.00 16.77
CA LEU A 528 -25.60 -47.80 15.97
C LEU A 528 -25.86 -48.96 15.01
N LEU A 529 -24.83 -49.47 14.34
CA LEU A 529 -24.97 -50.66 13.50
C LEU A 529 -25.36 -51.87 14.33
N THR A 530 -24.74 -52.09 15.50
CA THR A 530 -25.15 -53.19 16.39
C THR A 530 -26.63 -53.11 16.77
N VAL A 531 -27.12 -51.94 17.15
CA VAL A 531 -28.54 -51.77 17.49
C VAL A 531 -29.42 -51.96 16.25
N GLY A 532 -29.01 -51.44 15.09
CA GLY A 532 -29.75 -51.55 13.83
C GLY A 532 -29.87 -52.99 13.32
N PHE A 533 -28.78 -53.76 13.34
CA PHE A 533 -28.78 -55.17 12.96
C PHE A 533 -29.53 -56.03 13.98
N ALA A 534 -29.41 -55.76 15.28
CA ALA A 534 -30.23 -56.41 16.30
C ALA A 534 -31.74 -56.21 16.06
N ALA A 535 -32.17 -54.98 15.72
CA ALA A 535 -33.55 -54.71 15.35
C ALA A 535 -33.96 -55.47 14.08
N LEU A 536 -33.09 -55.52 13.06
CA LEU A 536 -33.34 -56.24 11.82
C LEU A 536 -33.50 -57.75 12.05
N TYR A 537 -32.64 -58.37 12.87
CA TYR A 537 -32.79 -59.77 13.28
C TYR A 537 -34.11 -60.01 14.04
N GLY A 538 -34.49 -59.08 14.92
CA GLY A 538 -35.78 -59.12 15.62
C GLY A 538 -36.97 -59.07 14.67
N ILE A 539 -36.95 -58.21 13.66
CA ILE A 539 -37.99 -58.09 12.62
C ILE A 539 -38.08 -59.39 11.80
N LEU A 540 -36.95 -59.93 11.36
CA LEU A 540 -36.91 -61.20 10.62
C LEU A 540 -37.49 -62.36 11.43
N SER A 541 -37.22 -62.37 12.75
CA SER A 541 -37.80 -63.39 13.62
C SER A 541 -39.29 -63.18 13.88
N PHE A 542 -39.73 -61.93 14.06
CA PHE A 542 -41.14 -61.59 14.21
C PHE A 542 -41.98 -61.96 12.98
N LEU A 543 -41.43 -61.78 11.77
CA LEU A 543 -42.06 -62.15 10.51
C LEU A 543 -42.06 -63.67 10.25
N GLY A 544 -41.52 -64.48 11.16
CA GLY A 544 -41.43 -65.94 11.02
C GLY A 544 -40.42 -66.42 9.99
N ILE A 545 -39.55 -65.53 9.49
CA ILE A 545 -38.54 -65.83 8.47
C ILE A 545 -37.36 -66.59 9.10
N ALA A 546 -37.09 -66.36 10.38
CA ALA A 546 -35.99 -67.02 11.08
C ALA A 546 -36.22 -67.18 12.59
N ASN A 547 -35.49 -68.11 13.20
CA ASN A 547 -35.56 -68.34 14.65
C ASN A 547 -34.71 -67.32 15.41
N ALA A 548 -35.21 -66.92 16.59
CA ALA A 548 -34.49 -66.04 17.49
C ALA A 548 -33.12 -66.65 17.88
N PRO A 549 -32.00 -65.96 17.63
CA PRO A 549 -30.72 -66.34 18.19
C PRO A 549 -30.78 -66.21 19.71
N TYR A 550 -30.20 -67.17 20.43
CA TYR A 550 -30.20 -67.20 21.89
C TYR A 550 -31.61 -67.13 22.49
N SER A 551 -32.49 -68.07 22.11
CA SER A 551 -33.90 -68.15 22.52
C SER A 551 -34.16 -68.11 24.03
N ASN A 552 -33.14 -68.38 24.86
CA ASN A 552 -33.23 -68.42 26.32
C ASN A 552 -32.83 -67.09 26.98
N ALA A 553 -32.45 -66.07 26.19
CA ALA A 553 -32.06 -64.77 26.69
C ALA A 553 -33.29 -63.89 27.02
N PRO A 554 -33.18 -62.93 27.95
CA PRO A 554 -34.20 -61.91 28.19
C PRO A 554 -34.65 -61.22 26.88
N LEU A 555 -35.93 -60.85 26.78
CA LEU A 555 -36.54 -60.25 25.59
C LEU A 555 -35.65 -59.18 24.94
N GLY A 556 -35.26 -59.41 23.69
CA GLY A 556 -34.44 -58.47 22.90
C GLY A 556 -32.92 -58.60 23.08
N THR A 557 -32.43 -59.11 24.22
CA THR A 557 -30.98 -59.15 24.53
C THR A 557 -30.21 -60.15 23.69
N GLY A 558 -30.84 -61.27 23.29
CA GLY A 558 -30.22 -62.27 22.42
C GLY A 558 -29.83 -61.73 21.05
N TYR A 559 -30.64 -60.83 20.48
CA TYR A 559 -30.35 -60.19 19.19
C TYR A 559 -29.19 -59.19 19.26
N LEU A 560 -29.10 -58.43 20.37
CA LEU A 560 -28.01 -57.48 20.58
C LEU A 560 -26.67 -58.19 20.79
N ILE A 561 -26.64 -59.27 21.58
CA ILE A 561 -25.43 -60.08 21.78
C ILE A 561 -24.99 -60.70 20.46
N PHE A 562 -25.93 -61.30 19.70
CA PHE A 562 -25.62 -61.90 18.40
C PHE A 562 -25.08 -60.88 17.38
N SER A 563 -25.67 -59.68 17.32
CA SER A 563 -25.19 -58.59 16.47
C SER A 563 -23.81 -58.07 16.92
N ALA A 564 -23.59 -57.90 18.23
CA ALA A 564 -22.29 -57.49 18.75
C ALA A 564 -21.19 -58.51 18.40
N GLU A 565 -21.43 -59.80 18.63
CA GLU A 565 -20.52 -60.91 18.28
C GLU A 565 -20.23 -60.98 16.77
N SER A 566 -21.28 -60.79 15.95
CA SER A 566 -21.17 -60.76 14.50
C SER A 566 -20.32 -59.57 14.03
N LEU A 567 -20.54 -58.38 14.59
CA LEU A 567 -19.80 -57.16 14.24
C LEU A 567 -18.31 -57.25 14.62
N ILE A 568 -17.98 -57.77 15.81
CA ILE A 568 -16.58 -57.91 16.24
C ILE A 568 -15.90 -59.18 15.68
N THR A 569 -16.64 -60.00 14.92
CA THR A 569 -16.19 -61.28 14.35
C THR A 569 -15.69 -62.29 15.39
N LEU A 570 -16.14 -62.17 16.65
CA LEU A 570 -15.72 -62.99 17.78
C LEU A 570 -16.95 -63.72 18.36
N VAL A 571 -17.18 -64.95 17.90
CA VAL A 571 -18.28 -65.79 18.40
C VAL A 571 -17.79 -66.60 19.59
N HIS A 572 -18.28 -66.30 20.79
CA HIS A 572 -17.78 -66.92 22.03
C HIS A 572 -18.60 -68.12 22.52
N ALA A 573 -19.72 -68.48 21.87
CA ALA A 573 -20.62 -69.52 22.38
C ALA A 573 -20.87 -70.69 21.39
N PRO A 574 -20.92 -71.96 21.85
CA PRO A 574 -21.38 -73.10 21.04
C PRO A 574 -22.90 -73.09 20.75
N GLY A 575 -23.63 -72.06 21.20
CA GLY A 575 -25.10 -72.05 21.28
C GLY A 575 -25.83 -71.37 20.11
N ALA A 576 -25.15 -70.65 19.23
CA ALA A 576 -25.79 -69.97 18.11
C ALA A 576 -25.94 -70.89 16.88
N ILE A 577 -26.73 -71.97 16.98
CA ILE A 577 -27.08 -72.77 15.80
C ILE A 577 -28.14 -72.00 15.00
N VAL A 578 -27.70 -70.97 14.28
CA VAL A 578 -28.52 -70.28 13.29
C VAL A 578 -28.65 -71.21 12.09
N LYS A 579 -29.80 -71.84 11.89
CA LYS A 579 -30.05 -72.74 10.74
C LYS A 579 -30.51 -71.99 9.48
N ALA A 580 -31.11 -70.82 9.65
CA ALA A 580 -31.59 -69.97 8.56
C ALA A 580 -30.40 -69.37 7.79
N TRP A 581 -30.34 -69.61 6.48
CA TRP A 581 -29.25 -69.11 5.64
C TRP A 581 -29.31 -67.59 5.51
N GLU A 582 -30.49 -67.00 5.66
CA GLU A 582 -30.78 -65.57 5.61
C GLU A 582 -30.06 -64.81 6.74
N ILE A 583 -30.17 -65.29 7.99
CA ILE A 583 -29.46 -64.69 9.13
C ILE A 583 -27.95 -64.89 8.97
N ARG A 584 -27.49 -66.05 8.48
CA ARG A 584 -26.06 -66.29 8.25
C ARG A 584 -25.46 -65.34 7.23
N LEU A 585 -26.16 -65.10 6.12
CA LEU A 585 -25.69 -64.17 5.10
C LEU A 585 -25.62 -62.75 5.66
N LEU A 586 -26.64 -62.34 6.41
CA LEU A 586 -26.71 -61.02 7.04
C LEU A 586 -25.62 -60.83 8.12
N SER A 587 -25.33 -61.87 8.92
CA SER A 587 -24.28 -61.83 9.94
C SER A 587 -22.88 -61.81 9.35
N VAL A 588 -22.66 -62.49 8.22
CA VAL A 588 -21.40 -62.41 7.47
C VAL A 588 -21.21 -61.00 6.90
N PHE A 589 -22.27 -60.38 6.37
CA PHE A 589 -22.23 -59.00 5.91
C PHE A 589 -21.98 -58.01 7.05
N GLU A 590 -22.60 -58.21 8.21
CA GLU A 590 -22.36 -57.43 9.42
C GLU A 590 -20.91 -57.53 9.90
N GLY A 591 -20.35 -58.75 9.97
CA GLY A 591 -18.95 -58.96 10.33
C GLY A 591 -17.97 -58.37 9.32
N PHE A 592 -18.29 -58.41 8.03
CA PHE A 592 -17.53 -57.69 7.01
C PHE A 592 -17.51 -56.19 7.30
N LEU A 593 -18.67 -55.55 7.52
CA LEU A 593 -18.73 -54.12 7.90
C LEU A 593 -17.96 -53.82 9.19
N GLY A 594 -18.06 -54.70 10.17
CA GLY A 594 -17.34 -54.60 11.43
C GLY A 594 -15.82 -54.57 11.26
N ALA A 595 -15.27 -55.44 10.40
CA ALA A 595 -13.84 -55.43 10.08
C ALA A 595 -13.36 -54.09 9.51
N PHE A 596 -14.13 -53.47 8.60
CA PHE A 596 -13.81 -52.12 8.09
C PHE A 596 -13.92 -51.05 9.17
N LEU A 597 -14.92 -51.10 10.03
CA LEU A 597 -15.08 -50.14 11.12
C LEU A 597 -13.98 -50.22 12.16
N ILE A 598 -13.51 -51.43 12.50
CA ILE A 598 -12.36 -51.63 13.39
C ILE A 598 -11.10 -51.03 12.76
N ALA A 599 -10.84 -51.31 11.47
CA ALA A 599 -9.70 -50.73 10.77
C ALA A 599 -9.77 -49.19 10.73
N LEU A 600 -10.96 -48.64 10.46
CA LEU A 600 -11.19 -47.19 10.42
C LEU A 600 -11.10 -46.56 11.82
N PHE A 601 -11.53 -47.26 12.86
CA PHE A 601 -11.37 -46.83 14.26
C PHE A 601 -9.89 -46.75 14.63
N VAL A 602 -9.11 -47.82 14.37
CA VAL A 602 -7.66 -47.83 14.62
C VAL A 602 -6.97 -46.70 13.87
N PHE A 603 -7.26 -46.53 12.57
CA PHE A 603 -6.71 -45.44 11.77
C PHE A 603 -7.04 -44.06 12.38
N SER A 604 -8.31 -43.83 12.73
CA SER A 604 -8.74 -42.56 13.34
C SER A 604 -8.09 -42.32 14.70
N LEU A 605 -7.85 -43.38 15.48
CA LEU A 605 -7.22 -43.31 16.80
C LEU A 605 -5.75 -42.95 16.67
N THR A 606 -5.00 -43.63 15.78
CA THR A 606 -3.60 -43.30 15.51
C THR A 606 -3.47 -41.84 15.08
N ARG A 607 -4.35 -41.36 14.18
CA ARG A 607 -4.33 -39.98 13.71
C ARG A 607 -4.75 -38.97 14.78
N ALA A 608 -5.61 -39.36 15.72
CA ALA A 608 -6.00 -38.52 16.86
C ALA A 608 -4.87 -38.35 17.88
N VAL A 609 -4.02 -39.37 18.07
CA VAL A 609 -2.85 -39.32 18.98
C VAL A 609 -1.71 -38.44 18.43
N HIS A 610 -1.61 -38.33 17.11
CA HIS A 610 -0.59 -37.48 16.45
C HIS A 610 -0.99 -35.99 16.33
N ARG A 611 -2.20 -35.62 16.76
CA ARG A 611 -2.65 -34.23 16.90
C ARG A 611 -2.35 -33.72 18.30
#